data_AF-A0A5C6QNQ2-F1
#
_entry.id   AF-A0A5C6QNQ2-F1
#
_cell.length_a   1.000
_cell.length_b   1.000
_cell.length_c   1.000
_cell.angle_alpha   90.00
_cell.angle_beta   90.00
_cell.angle_gamma   90.00
#
_symmetry.space_group_name_H-M   'P 1'
#
loop_
_entity.id
_entity.type
_entity.pdbx_description
1 polymer ?
#
loop_
_entity_poly.entity_id
_entity_poly.type
_entity_poly.pdbx_seq_one_letter_code
_entity_poly.pdbx_strand_id
1 'polypeptide(L)'
;MTKITTLKRKALSCFAIALLFNAPVILNQNIGGNIAYAQSSAKSGKKITSVKVPAMRNRVYTQLARAQKLADEGNGLEGFDVLDEVQDRIESLNSYERAMLWNFYGFMYYGNDDVASAIDSFEQVIKEKAIPETLRLSTLYSLAQLSMQMQNFPQSLKFLALWQATNDKVITDTQKVLFAQVHYQNKDYQQSLNYVSQAIEQSIAANEVPKESWLVLQRANYFELKRPIEVTGVIENLVRYYNKPKYWLQLSAMYGETGQEDKQLAVMESAWQAGYVTQSTDIVTLVQLYRFHNVPIKAANLLAEAIDSGQVIAQEKYLEMLANAYIAAKDDEKSIPVLIKAAEISETGKFDAALAQTYLNLEKWQLAINSANEALSRGGLDSEVSLGHMHLAKGMAEFNLQNFDQSLSAFKQAKKIKSSAKTAKQWFLYVEKEQRAKQNLAMLN
;
A
#
# COMPACT_ATOMS: atom_id res chain seq x y z
N MET A 1 -29.83 31.61 -9.10
CA MET A 1 -30.10 30.17 -9.21
C MET A 1 -29.73 29.75 -10.63
N THR A 2 -28.75 28.90 -10.95
CA THR A 2 -27.95 27.91 -10.22
C THR A 2 -26.81 27.57 -11.20
N LYS A 3 -25.52 27.76 -10.86
CA LYS A 3 -24.34 27.23 -11.59
C LYS A 3 -23.02 27.65 -10.92
N ILE A 4 -22.77 27.21 -9.69
CA ILE A 4 -21.43 27.27 -9.06
C ILE A 4 -21.28 26.07 -8.12
N THR A 5 -21.04 24.86 -8.64
CA THR A 5 -20.75 23.68 -7.78
C THR A 5 -19.82 22.63 -8.40
N THR A 6 -19.01 22.93 -9.42
CA THR A 6 -18.17 21.91 -10.07
C THR A 6 -16.67 22.21 -10.20
N LEU A 7 -16.11 23.18 -9.48
CA LEU A 7 -14.67 23.51 -9.60
C LEU A 7 -13.76 23.18 -8.40
N LYS A 8 -14.22 22.49 -7.36
CA LYS A 8 -13.38 22.12 -6.20
C LYS A 8 -13.03 20.63 -6.07
N ARG A 9 -13.06 19.87 -7.17
CA ARG A 9 -12.81 18.40 -7.16
C ARG A 9 -11.43 17.95 -7.69
N LYS A 10 -10.49 18.87 -7.90
CA LYS A 10 -9.15 18.54 -8.40
C LYS A 10 -8.06 19.21 -7.56
N ALA A 11 -7.83 18.72 -6.34
CA ALA A 11 -6.65 19.11 -5.55
C ALA A 11 -6.17 18.06 -4.52
N LEU A 12 -6.79 16.88 -4.41
CA LEU A 12 -6.27 15.78 -3.60
C LEU A 12 -6.17 14.51 -4.46
N SER A 13 -5.15 14.38 -5.30
CA SER A 13 -4.82 13.06 -5.89
C SER A 13 -3.37 12.93 -6.36
N CYS A 14 -2.40 13.42 -5.59
CA CYS A 14 -0.98 13.29 -5.98
C CYS A 14 -0.02 12.80 -4.88
N PHE A 15 -0.49 12.25 -3.74
CA PHE A 15 0.43 11.79 -2.69
C PHE A 15 0.29 10.33 -2.22
N ALA A 16 -0.55 9.50 -2.85
CA ALA A 16 -0.75 8.11 -2.42
C ALA A 16 0.05 7.05 -3.22
N ILE A 17 0.88 7.46 -4.18
CA ILE A 17 1.59 6.51 -5.04
C ILE A 17 2.73 5.78 -4.29
N ALA A 18 3.34 6.39 -3.26
CA ALA A 18 4.47 5.80 -2.55
C ALA A 18 4.11 4.58 -1.68
N LEU A 19 2.86 4.46 -1.21
CA LEU A 19 2.43 3.32 -0.36
C LEU A 19 2.08 2.06 -1.16
N LEU A 20 1.84 2.19 -2.47
CA LEU A 20 1.53 1.05 -3.35
C LEU A 20 2.78 0.34 -3.87
N PHE A 21 3.97 0.94 -3.70
CA PHE A 21 5.22 0.46 -4.29
C PHE A 21 6.02 -0.52 -3.45
N ASN A 22 5.47 -1.02 -2.35
CA ASN A 22 5.96 -2.29 -1.81
C ASN A 22 5.31 -3.42 -2.62
N ALA A 23 5.71 -3.56 -3.89
CA ALA A 23 5.64 -4.86 -4.53
C ALA A 23 6.50 -5.76 -3.65
N PRO A 24 5.93 -6.73 -2.91
CA PRO A 24 6.79 -7.71 -2.30
C PRO A 24 7.54 -8.33 -3.46
N VAL A 25 8.86 -8.23 -3.46
CA VAL A 25 9.64 -9.29 -4.06
C VAL A 25 9.09 -10.53 -3.35
N ILE A 26 8.28 -11.33 -4.05
CA ILE A 26 7.85 -12.63 -3.55
C ILE A 26 9.13 -13.47 -3.60
N LEU A 27 10.06 -13.16 -2.70
CA LEU A 27 11.17 -14.01 -2.35
C LEU A 27 10.52 -15.24 -1.76
N ASN A 28 10.52 -16.26 -2.59
CA ASN A 28 9.88 -17.52 -2.38
C ASN A 28 10.59 -18.22 -1.21
N GLN A 29 10.20 -17.92 0.04
CA GLN A 29 10.73 -18.59 1.24
C GLN A 29 10.34 -20.08 1.31
N ASN A 30 9.66 -20.62 0.29
CA ASN A 30 9.22 -22.02 0.22
C ASN A 30 9.80 -22.80 -0.97
N ILE A 31 10.89 -22.35 -1.62
CA ILE A 31 11.63 -23.24 -2.56
C ILE A 31 12.33 -24.39 -1.80
N GLY A 32 12.44 -24.32 -0.47
CA GLY A 32 12.91 -25.43 0.38
C GLY A 32 11.90 -26.57 0.60
N GLY A 33 10.80 -26.63 -0.15
CA GLY A 33 9.78 -27.67 0.00
C GLY A 33 10.12 -28.91 -0.82
N ASN A 34 10.62 -29.96 -0.14
CA ASN A 34 10.66 -31.37 -0.53
C ASN A 34 10.19 -31.67 -1.95
N ILE A 35 11.13 -32.03 -2.82
CA ILE A 35 10.84 -32.78 -4.04
C ILE A 35 9.95 -33.96 -3.62
N ALA A 36 8.70 -33.93 -4.09
CA ALA A 36 7.68 -34.85 -3.61
C ALA A 36 8.05 -36.29 -3.98
N TYR A 37 8.56 -37.06 -3.01
CA TYR A 37 8.55 -38.50 -3.06
C TYR A 37 7.10 -38.96 -2.97
N ALA A 38 6.49 -39.25 -4.11
CA ALA A 38 5.15 -39.83 -4.15
C ALA A 38 5.19 -41.27 -3.60
N GLN A 39 4.86 -41.43 -2.32
CA GLN A 39 4.58 -42.73 -1.72
C GLN A 39 3.28 -43.27 -2.33
N SER A 40 3.36 -44.45 -2.96
CA SER A 40 2.25 -45.07 -3.65
C SER A 40 1.21 -45.62 -2.67
N SER A 41 0.08 -44.95 -2.50
CA SER A 41 -1.14 -45.54 -1.93
C SER A 41 -2.11 -45.88 -3.05
N ALA A 42 -2.28 -47.18 -3.31
CA ALA A 42 -3.20 -47.71 -4.31
C ALA A 42 -4.66 -47.70 -3.83
N LYS A 43 -5.57 -47.15 -4.66
CA LYS A 43 -6.88 -47.71 -5.05
C LYS A 43 -7.74 -46.63 -5.74
N SER A 44 -7.94 -46.77 -7.05
CA SER A 44 -9.25 -46.55 -7.69
C SER A 44 -9.20 -47.04 -9.14
N GLY A 45 -10.22 -47.80 -9.53
CA GLY A 45 -10.31 -48.47 -10.82
C GLY A 45 -10.76 -47.54 -11.94
N LYS A 46 -9.90 -47.36 -12.93
CA LYS A 46 -10.28 -47.06 -14.32
C LYS A 46 -9.20 -47.70 -15.21
N LYS A 47 -9.60 -48.27 -16.36
CA LYS A 47 -8.73 -49.01 -17.28
C LYS A 47 -7.54 -48.13 -17.72
N ILE A 48 -6.40 -48.32 -17.07
CA ILE A 48 -5.12 -47.71 -17.44
C ILE A 48 -4.65 -48.42 -18.70
N THR A 49 -4.36 -47.69 -19.78
CA THR A 49 -3.38 -48.18 -20.76
C THR A 49 -2.01 -48.13 -20.10
N SER A 50 -1.76 -49.06 -19.17
CA SER A 50 -0.51 -49.08 -18.42
C SER A 50 0.61 -49.37 -19.41
N VAL A 51 1.46 -48.38 -19.66
CA VAL A 51 2.70 -48.61 -20.41
C VAL A 51 3.43 -49.72 -19.67
N LYS A 52 3.75 -50.82 -20.35
CA LYS A 52 4.48 -51.93 -19.74
C LYS A 52 5.89 -51.44 -19.38
N VAL A 53 6.13 -51.21 -18.09
CA VAL A 53 7.43 -50.78 -17.56
C VAL A 53 8.24 -52.03 -17.22
N PRO A 54 9.41 -52.25 -17.84
CA PRO A 54 10.32 -53.33 -17.45
C PRO A 54 10.84 -53.11 -16.02
N ALA A 55 11.06 -54.20 -15.28
CA ALA A 55 11.68 -54.11 -13.96
C ALA A 55 13.13 -53.62 -14.06
N MET A 56 13.56 -52.82 -13.08
CA MET A 56 14.96 -52.42 -12.94
C MET A 56 15.80 -53.61 -12.48
N ARG A 57 16.92 -53.88 -13.15
CA ARG A 57 17.84 -54.94 -12.74
C ARG A 57 18.55 -54.56 -11.44
N ASN A 58 18.71 -55.53 -10.55
CA ASN A 58 19.31 -55.34 -9.22
C ASN A 58 20.69 -54.66 -9.26
N ARG A 59 21.51 -54.99 -10.26
CA ARG A 59 22.82 -54.38 -10.46
C ARG A 59 22.72 -52.86 -10.67
N VAL A 60 21.79 -52.41 -11.50
CA VAL A 60 21.59 -50.98 -11.79
C VAL A 60 21.06 -50.27 -10.55
N TYR A 61 20.07 -50.86 -9.88
CA TYR A 61 19.52 -50.34 -8.62
C TYR A 61 20.60 -50.12 -7.57
N THR A 62 21.49 -51.11 -7.38
CA THR A 62 22.55 -51.05 -6.37
C THR A 62 23.53 -49.90 -6.64
N GLN A 63 23.88 -49.64 -7.91
CA GLN A 63 24.77 -48.54 -8.26
C GLN A 63 24.09 -47.17 -8.07
N LEU A 64 22.83 -47.02 -8.49
CA LEU A 64 22.07 -45.79 -8.26
C LEU A 64 21.92 -45.49 -6.76
N ALA A 65 21.64 -46.51 -5.94
CA ALA A 65 21.56 -46.37 -4.48
C ALA A 65 22.92 -45.98 -3.85
N ARG A 66 24.02 -46.52 -4.40
CA ARG A 66 25.38 -46.13 -3.98
C ARG A 66 25.68 -44.67 -4.30
N ALA A 67 25.35 -44.21 -5.51
CA ALA A 67 25.51 -42.81 -5.91
C ALA A 67 24.72 -41.87 -5.00
N GLN A 68 23.46 -42.19 -4.69
CA GLN A 68 22.64 -41.42 -3.76
C GLN A 68 23.27 -41.33 -2.37
N LYS A 69 23.72 -42.46 -1.83
CA LYS A 69 24.35 -42.50 -0.51
C LYS A 69 25.60 -41.62 -0.45
N LEU A 70 26.44 -41.68 -1.49
CA LEU A 70 27.64 -40.82 -1.58
C LEU A 70 27.26 -39.34 -1.64
N ALA A 71 26.23 -38.98 -2.41
CA ALA A 71 25.71 -37.62 -2.46
C ALA A 71 25.18 -37.15 -1.10
N ASP A 72 24.40 -37.98 -0.39
CA ASP A 72 23.86 -37.68 0.94
C ASP A 72 24.95 -37.51 2.01
N GLU A 73 26.10 -38.20 1.85
CA GLU A 73 27.28 -38.10 2.71
C GLU A 73 28.18 -36.90 2.38
N GLY A 74 27.79 -36.05 1.41
CA GLY A 74 28.55 -34.88 0.98
C GLY A 74 29.64 -35.16 -0.06
N ASN A 75 29.77 -36.41 -0.52
CA ASN A 75 30.74 -36.85 -1.53
C ASN A 75 30.13 -36.80 -2.94
N GLY A 76 29.61 -35.63 -3.34
CA GLY A 76 28.87 -35.46 -4.59
C GLY A 76 29.65 -35.86 -5.85
N LEU A 77 30.97 -35.62 -5.88
CA LEU A 77 31.82 -36.00 -7.02
C LEU A 77 31.92 -37.53 -7.18
N GLU A 78 32.16 -38.26 -6.10
CA GLU A 78 32.20 -39.73 -6.14
C GLU A 78 30.85 -40.34 -6.52
N GLY A 79 29.75 -39.66 -6.14
CA GLY A 79 28.42 -40.06 -6.58
C GLY A 79 28.24 -39.92 -8.09
N PHE A 80 28.78 -38.86 -8.71
CA PHE A 80 28.76 -38.70 -10.17
C PHE A 80 29.60 -39.77 -10.87
N ASP A 81 30.80 -40.09 -10.35
CA ASP A 81 31.63 -41.17 -10.89
C ASP A 81 30.86 -42.51 -10.94
N VAL A 82 30.08 -42.81 -9.89
CA VAL A 82 29.24 -44.02 -9.85
C VAL A 82 28.10 -43.96 -10.88
N LEU A 83 27.50 -42.80 -11.13
CA LEU A 83 26.51 -42.66 -12.20
C LEU A 83 27.15 -42.81 -13.58
N ASP A 84 28.36 -42.29 -13.78
CA ASP A 84 29.11 -42.36 -15.03
C ASP A 84 29.44 -43.82 -15.41
N GLU A 85 29.82 -44.65 -14.44
CA GLU A 85 30.00 -46.10 -14.65
C GLU A 85 28.73 -46.81 -15.18
N VAL A 86 27.55 -46.32 -14.77
CA VAL A 86 26.25 -46.82 -15.25
C VAL A 86 25.94 -46.24 -16.63
N GLN A 87 26.26 -44.97 -16.86
CA GLN A 87 26.09 -44.27 -18.13
C GLN A 87 26.96 -44.88 -19.25
N ASP A 88 28.17 -45.35 -18.97
CA ASP A 88 29.04 -46.05 -19.93
C ASP A 88 28.37 -47.27 -20.56
N ARG A 89 27.32 -47.81 -19.92
CA ARG A 89 26.56 -48.96 -20.38
C ARG A 89 25.13 -48.61 -20.77
N ILE A 90 24.86 -47.34 -21.08
CA ILE A 90 23.52 -46.81 -21.35
C ILE A 90 22.76 -47.60 -22.43
N GLU A 91 23.45 -48.10 -23.45
CA GLU A 91 22.84 -48.91 -24.52
C GLU A 91 22.28 -50.24 -24.03
N SER A 92 22.85 -50.79 -22.94
CA SER A 92 22.39 -52.03 -22.33
C SER A 92 21.20 -51.82 -21.40
N LEU A 93 20.89 -50.57 -21.03
CA LEU A 93 19.81 -50.21 -20.10
C LEU A 93 18.46 -50.22 -20.80
N ASN A 94 17.42 -50.65 -20.08
CA ASN A 94 16.06 -50.46 -20.55
C ASN A 94 15.60 -49.00 -20.32
N SER A 95 14.46 -48.61 -20.90
CA SER A 95 13.95 -47.23 -20.83
C SER A 95 13.73 -46.72 -19.41
N TYR A 96 13.27 -47.58 -18.49
CA TYR A 96 13.07 -47.23 -17.10
C TYR A 96 14.39 -47.05 -16.34
N GLU A 97 15.38 -47.92 -16.60
CA GLU A 97 16.72 -47.79 -16.03
C GLU A 97 17.42 -46.51 -16.48
N ARG A 98 17.33 -46.15 -17.79
CA ARG A 98 17.86 -44.87 -18.28
C ARG A 98 17.16 -43.69 -17.65
N ALA A 99 15.84 -43.73 -17.55
CA ALA A 99 15.07 -42.67 -16.91
C ALA A 99 15.47 -42.49 -15.44
N MET A 100 15.70 -43.58 -14.71
CA MET A 100 16.15 -43.49 -13.33
C MET A 100 17.57 -42.95 -13.23
N LEU A 101 18.51 -43.38 -14.09
CA LEU A 101 19.86 -42.81 -14.18
C LEU A 101 19.80 -41.28 -14.35
N TRP A 102 19.06 -40.80 -15.35
CA TRP A 102 18.89 -39.37 -15.61
C TRP A 102 18.20 -38.62 -14.46
N ASN A 103 17.26 -39.28 -13.77
CA ASN A 103 16.59 -38.71 -12.60
C ASN A 103 17.56 -38.55 -11.42
N PHE A 104 18.50 -39.48 -11.22
CA PHE A 104 19.56 -39.33 -10.21
C PHE A 104 20.55 -38.21 -10.56
N TYR A 105 21.01 -38.13 -11.81
CA TYR A 105 21.80 -36.97 -12.26
C TYR A 105 21.07 -35.66 -11.99
N GLY A 106 19.77 -35.58 -12.34
CA GLY A 106 18.95 -34.40 -12.11
C GLY A 106 18.92 -33.94 -10.66
N PHE A 107 18.74 -34.87 -9.71
CA PHE A 107 18.76 -34.55 -8.28
C PHE A 107 20.15 -34.18 -7.77
N MET A 108 21.20 -34.85 -8.23
CA MET A 108 22.57 -34.55 -7.82
C MET A 108 23.04 -33.19 -8.32
N TYR A 109 22.75 -32.85 -9.57
CA TYR A 109 23.01 -31.51 -10.10
C TYR A 109 22.24 -30.44 -9.34
N TYR A 110 20.94 -30.67 -9.07
CA TYR A 110 20.13 -29.74 -8.28
C TYR A 110 20.66 -29.55 -6.85
N GLY A 111 21.08 -30.63 -6.19
CA GLY A 111 21.66 -30.60 -4.84
C GLY A 111 23.01 -29.85 -4.78
N ASN A 112 23.72 -29.75 -5.90
CA ASN A 112 24.97 -29.00 -6.05
C ASN A 112 24.76 -27.61 -6.67
N ASP A 113 23.53 -27.08 -6.64
CA ASP A 113 23.13 -25.78 -7.21
C ASP A 113 23.33 -25.63 -8.73
N ASP A 114 23.61 -26.72 -9.45
CA ASP A 114 23.68 -26.74 -10.92
C ASP A 114 22.29 -26.99 -11.54
N VAL A 115 21.47 -25.95 -11.51
CA VAL A 115 20.09 -26.00 -12.00
C VAL A 115 20.03 -26.28 -13.52
N ALA A 116 21.03 -25.83 -14.28
CA ALA A 116 21.05 -26.01 -15.74
C ALA A 116 21.24 -27.49 -16.09
N SER A 117 22.26 -28.16 -15.53
CA SER A 117 22.47 -29.59 -15.76
C SER A 117 21.38 -30.46 -15.13
N ALA A 118 20.74 -30.00 -14.05
CA ALA A 118 19.55 -30.65 -13.51
C ALA A 118 18.39 -30.67 -14.51
N ILE A 119 18.10 -29.53 -15.15
CA ILE A 119 17.06 -29.43 -16.19
C ILE A 119 17.41 -30.35 -17.37
N ASP A 120 18.64 -30.31 -17.88
CA ASP A 120 19.06 -31.15 -19.02
C ASP A 120 18.87 -32.64 -18.71
N SER A 121 19.22 -33.06 -17.49
CA SER A 121 19.06 -34.44 -17.03
C SER A 121 17.59 -34.84 -16.93
N PHE A 122 16.74 -34.03 -16.29
CA PHE A 122 15.31 -34.30 -16.20
C PHE A 122 14.61 -34.29 -17.56
N GLU A 123 15.08 -33.49 -18.52
CA GLU A 123 14.57 -33.54 -19.90
C GLU A 123 14.84 -34.91 -20.55
N GLN A 124 15.95 -35.58 -20.24
CA GLN A 124 16.20 -36.94 -20.73
C GLN A 124 15.22 -37.96 -20.14
N VAL A 125 14.84 -37.81 -18.87
CA VAL A 125 13.84 -38.68 -18.22
C VAL A 125 12.52 -38.66 -19.01
N ILE A 126 12.03 -37.48 -19.40
CA ILE A 126 10.74 -37.37 -20.11
C ILE A 126 10.83 -37.80 -21.59
N LYS A 127 12.03 -37.90 -22.17
CA LYS A 127 12.23 -38.48 -23.53
C LYS A 127 12.08 -39.99 -23.55
N GLU A 128 12.27 -40.66 -22.41
CA GLU A 128 12.09 -42.10 -22.29
C GLU A 128 10.62 -42.51 -22.44
N LYS A 129 10.33 -43.55 -23.24
CA LYS A 129 8.95 -43.94 -23.60
C LYS A 129 8.31 -44.84 -22.55
N ALA A 130 9.03 -45.84 -22.05
CA ALA A 130 8.48 -46.90 -21.20
C ALA A 130 8.77 -46.67 -19.71
N ILE A 131 8.32 -45.53 -19.18
CA ILE A 131 8.49 -45.14 -17.77
C ILE A 131 7.14 -45.06 -17.05
N PRO A 132 7.12 -45.21 -15.70
CA PRO A 132 5.90 -44.98 -14.92
C PRO A 132 5.36 -43.57 -15.13
N GLU A 133 4.04 -43.45 -15.27
CA GLU A 133 3.37 -42.17 -15.43
C GLU A 133 3.60 -41.25 -14.23
N THR A 134 3.65 -41.80 -13.02
CA THR A 134 3.98 -41.06 -11.79
C THR A 134 5.36 -40.42 -11.85
N LEU A 135 6.36 -41.13 -12.41
CA LEU A 135 7.70 -40.58 -12.62
C LEU A 135 7.66 -39.47 -13.68
N ARG A 136 6.94 -39.67 -14.79
CA ARG A 136 6.78 -38.65 -15.84
C ARG A 136 6.15 -37.37 -15.29
N LEU A 137 5.05 -37.50 -14.53
CA LEU A 137 4.33 -36.37 -13.95
C LEU A 137 5.18 -35.62 -12.93
N SER A 138 5.84 -36.31 -12.00
CA SER A 138 6.72 -35.66 -11.02
C SER A 138 7.91 -34.95 -11.69
N THR A 139 8.48 -35.54 -12.74
CA THR A 139 9.58 -34.93 -13.49
C THR A 139 9.13 -33.70 -14.26
N LEU A 140 8.02 -33.75 -14.99
CA LEU A 140 7.47 -32.59 -15.71
C LEU A 140 7.16 -31.42 -14.75
N TYR A 141 6.65 -31.73 -13.56
CA TYR A 141 6.39 -30.73 -12.54
C TYR A 141 7.68 -30.09 -12.00
N SER A 142 8.71 -30.91 -11.75
CA SER A 142 10.04 -30.43 -11.32
C SER A 142 10.69 -29.56 -12.39
N LEU A 143 10.66 -29.99 -13.65
CA LEU A 143 11.13 -29.23 -14.81
C LEU A 143 10.44 -27.87 -14.93
N ALA A 144 9.13 -27.79 -14.68
CA ALA A 144 8.41 -26.52 -14.63
C ALA A 144 8.92 -25.59 -13.52
N GLN A 145 9.11 -26.12 -12.31
CA GLN A 145 9.61 -25.34 -11.16
C GLN A 145 11.05 -24.86 -11.37
N LEU A 146 11.94 -25.72 -11.85
CA LEU A 146 13.34 -25.38 -12.15
C LEU A 146 13.42 -24.34 -13.28
N SER A 147 12.63 -24.50 -14.33
CA SER A 147 12.54 -23.51 -15.40
C SER A 147 12.05 -22.16 -14.90
N MET A 148 11.09 -22.15 -13.97
CA MET A 148 10.62 -20.91 -13.31
C MET A 148 11.72 -20.29 -12.44
N GLN A 149 12.50 -21.08 -11.71
CA GLN A 149 13.64 -20.60 -10.91
C GLN A 149 14.71 -19.94 -11.80
N MET A 150 14.97 -20.51 -12.99
CA MET A 150 15.84 -19.93 -14.01
C MET A 150 15.22 -18.75 -14.78
N GLN A 151 14.04 -18.29 -14.36
CA GLN A 151 13.26 -17.23 -15.02
C GLN A 151 12.88 -17.55 -16.48
N ASN A 152 12.96 -18.81 -16.89
CA ASN A 152 12.52 -19.29 -18.20
C ASN A 152 11.04 -19.68 -18.15
N PHE A 153 10.17 -18.68 -18.01
CA PHE A 153 8.73 -18.88 -17.88
C PHE A 153 8.08 -19.53 -19.11
N PRO A 154 8.47 -19.22 -20.37
CA PRO A 154 7.94 -19.93 -21.54
C PRO A 154 8.22 -21.44 -21.49
N GLN A 155 9.41 -21.85 -21.06
CA GLN A 155 9.74 -23.28 -20.91
C GLN A 155 8.97 -23.91 -19.74
N SER A 156 8.85 -23.20 -18.62
CA SER A 156 8.02 -23.64 -17.49
C SER A 156 6.57 -23.91 -17.91
N LEU A 157 5.97 -23.02 -18.70
CA LEU A 157 4.61 -23.19 -19.24
C LEU A 157 4.50 -24.38 -20.19
N LYS A 158 5.51 -24.64 -21.03
CA LYS A 158 5.54 -25.84 -21.89
C LYS A 158 5.52 -27.12 -21.06
N PHE A 159 6.33 -27.20 -20.01
CA PHE A 159 6.34 -28.37 -19.12
C PHE A 159 5.04 -28.52 -18.36
N LEU A 160 4.44 -27.43 -17.87
CA LEU A 160 3.12 -27.46 -17.25
C LEU A 160 2.01 -27.91 -18.20
N ALA A 161 2.06 -27.49 -19.48
CA ALA A 161 1.10 -27.94 -20.49
C ALA A 161 1.24 -29.45 -20.77
N LEU A 162 2.48 -29.96 -20.89
CA LEU A 162 2.74 -31.39 -21.02
C LEU A 162 2.28 -32.18 -19.78
N TRP A 163 2.53 -31.63 -18.60
CA TRP A 163 2.09 -32.20 -17.33
C TRP A 163 0.56 -32.31 -17.30
N GLN A 164 -0.15 -31.23 -17.65
CA GLN A 164 -1.61 -31.19 -17.69
C GLN A 164 -2.20 -32.15 -18.72
N ALA A 165 -1.57 -32.30 -19.89
CA ALA A 165 -2.00 -33.24 -20.91
C ALA A 165 -1.78 -34.71 -20.50
N THR A 166 -0.77 -34.97 -19.65
CA THR A 166 -0.47 -36.31 -19.12
C THR A 166 -1.32 -36.65 -17.91
N ASN A 167 -1.66 -35.67 -17.07
CA ASN A 167 -2.37 -35.87 -15.81
C ASN A 167 -3.87 -36.09 -16.03
N ASP A 168 -4.35 -37.29 -15.73
CA ASP A 168 -5.77 -37.66 -15.82
C ASP A 168 -6.60 -37.29 -14.57
N LYS A 169 -5.94 -36.82 -13.51
CA LYS A 169 -6.56 -36.44 -12.24
C LYS A 169 -7.01 -34.99 -12.24
N VAL A 170 -7.99 -34.69 -11.38
CA VAL A 170 -8.40 -33.31 -11.10
C VAL A 170 -7.20 -32.52 -10.56
N ILE A 171 -6.95 -31.36 -11.17
CA ILE A 171 -5.87 -30.45 -10.75
C ILE A 171 -6.23 -29.86 -9.38
N THR A 172 -5.34 -30.06 -8.41
CA THR A 172 -5.49 -29.53 -7.05
C THR A 172 -5.30 -28.01 -7.02
N ASP A 173 -5.79 -27.34 -5.97
CA ASP A 173 -5.67 -25.87 -5.86
C ASP A 173 -4.22 -25.40 -5.78
N THR A 174 -3.35 -26.17 -5.12
CA THR A 174 -1.91 -25.84 -5.07
C THR A 174 -1.27 -25.94 -6.46
N GLN A 175 -1.69 -26.91 -7.28
CA GLN A 175 -1.21 -27.02 -8.66
C GLN A 175 -1.71 -25.85 -9.52
N LYS A 176 -2.99 -25.47 -9.42
CA LYS A 176 -3.51 -24.27 -10.11
C LYS A 176 -2.72 -23.03 -9.74
N VAL A 177 -2.36 -22.86 -8.47
CA VAL A 177 -1.58 -21.71 -8.03
C VAL A 177 -0.17 -21.70 -8.63
N LEU A 178 0.46 -22.87 -8.86
CA LEU A 178 1.71 -22.91 -9.63
C LEU A 178 1.52 -22.40 -11.07
N PHE A 179 0.47 -22.86 -11.77
CA PHE A 179 0.13 -22.30 -13.10
C PHE A 179 -0.03 -20.78 -13.00
N ALA A 180 -0.78 -20.30 -12.00
CA ALA A 180 -0.98 -18.88 -11.80
C ALA A 180 0.33 -18.11 -11.61
N GLN A 181 1.25 -18.62 -10.78
CA GLN A 181 2.54 -18.01 -10.53
C GLN A 181 3.38 -17.92 -11.81
N VAL A 182 3.47 -19.02 -12.57
CA VAL A 182 4.24 -19.04 -13.81
C VAL A 182 3.64 -18.08 -14.84
N HIS A 183 2.32 -18.08 -15.01
CA HIS A 183 1.64 -17.12 -15.90
C HIS A 183 1.87 -15.67 -15.47
N TYR A 184 1.83 -15.37 -14.17
CA TYR A 184 2.07 -14.02 -13.65
C TYR A 184 3.48 -13.53 -14.01
N GLN A 185 4.48 -14.38 -13.76
CA GLN A 185 5.88 -14.06 -14.06
C GLN A 185 6.14 -13.96 -15.57
N ASN A 186 5.40 -14.74 -16.37
CA ASN A 186 5.37 -14.61 -17.83
C ASN A 186 4.55 -13.40 -18.32
N LYS A 187 4.03 -12.56 -17.42
CA LYS A 187 3.20 -11.38 -17.69
C LYS A 187 1.85 -11.68 -18.36
N ASP A 188 1.40 -12.94 -18.31
CA ASP A 188 0.06 -13.35 -18.70
C ASP A 188 -0.89 -13.27 -17.48
N TYR A 189 -1.18 -12.03 -17.09
CA TYR A 189 -1.97 -11.75 -15.89
C TYR A 189 -3.41 -12.26 -15.98
N GLN A 190 -3.96 -12.38 -17.19
CA GLN A 190 -5.32 -12.85 -17.37
C GLN A 190 -5.44 -14.36 -17.12
N GLN A 191 -4.49 -15.17 -17.61
CA GLN A 191 -4.46 -16.60 -17.28
C GLN A 191 -4.06 -16.84 -15.83
N SER A 192 -3.11 -16.06 -15.32
CA SER A 192 -2.74 -16.14 -13.90
C SER A 192 -3.94 -15.89 -12.99
N LEU A 193 -4.70 -14.82 -13.26
CA LEU A 193 -5.93 -14.51 -12.55
C LEU A 193 -6.94 -15.65 -12.60
N ASN A 194 -7.12 -16.27 -13.78
CA ASN A 194 -8.06 -17.38 -13.94
C ASN A 194 -7.73 -18.55 -13.01
N TYR A 195 -6.47 -19.00 -13.01
CA TYR A 195 -6.04 -20.11 -12.17
C TYR A 195 -6.09 -19.81 -10.67
N VAL A 196 -5.62 -18.63 -10.23
CA VAL A 196 -5.62 -18.29 -8.80
C VAL A 196 -7.04 -18.05 -8.28
N SER A 197 -7.94 -17.45 -9.07
CA SER A 197 -9.34 -17.27 -8.69
C SER A 197 -10.06 -18.60 -8.54
N GLN A 198 -9.84 -19.57 -9.45
CA GLN A 198 -10.39 -20.91 -9.29
C GLN A 198 -9.94 -21.60 -7.99
N ALA A 199 -8.66 -21.46 -7.63
CA ALA A 199 -8.14 -22.02 -6.38
C ALA A 199 -8.78 -21.37 -5.13
N ILE A 200 -8.96 -20.04 -5.16
CA ILE A 200 -9.62 -19.28 -4.09
C ILE A 200 -11.10 -19.68 -3.98
N GLU A 201 -11.82 -19.72 -5.10
CA GLU A 201 -13.23 -20.09 -5.16
C GLU A 201 -13.48 -21.50 -4.63
N GLN A 202 -12.60 -22.45 -4.96
CA GLN A 202 -12.70 -23.82 -4.45
C GLN A 202 -12.44 -23.92 -2.94
N SER A 203 -11.44 -23.19 -2.43
CA SER A 203 -11.21 -23.07 -0.98
C SER A 203 -12.46 -22.52 -0.28
N ILE A 204 -13.06 -21.46 -0.80
CA ILE A 204 -14.28 -20.87 -0.21
C ILE A 204 -15.44 -21.87 -0.27
N ALA A 205 -15.65 -22.54 -1.40
CA ALA A 205 -16.71 -23.53 -1.57
C ALA A 205 -16.54 -24.74 -0.62
N ALA A 206 -15.30 -25.06 -0.25
CA ALA A 206 -14.97 -26.06 0.75
C ALA A 206 -15.12 -25.56 2.21
N ASN A 207 -15.58 -24.31 2.42
CA ASN A 207 -15.60 -23.63 3.72
C ASN A 207 -14.21 -23.49 4.37
N GLU A 208 -13.16 -23.40 3.56
CA GLU A 208 -11.79 -23.17 3.99
C GLU A 208 -11.39 -21.71 3.77
N VAL A 209 -10.49 -21.19 4.61
CA VAL A 209 -9.92 -19.85 4.43
C VAL A 209 -8.89 -19.87 3.30
N PRO A 210 -9.07 -19.11 2.21
CA PRO A 210 -8.11 -19.09 1.11
C PRO A 210 -6.76 -18.58 1.58
N LYS A 211 -5.67 -19.27 1.21
CA LYS A 211 -4.32 -18.91 1.64
C LYS A 211 -4.00 -17.44 1.31
N GLU A 212 -3.39 -16.73 2.25
CA GLU A 212 -3.02 -15.30 2.12
C GLU A 212 -2.22 -15.04 0.85
N SER A 213 -1.29 -15.92 0.50
CA SER A 213 -0.46 -15.82 -0.70
C SER A 213 -1.27 -15.89 -1.99
N TRP A 214 -2.40 -16.59 -2.01
CA TRP A 214 -3.28 -16.68 -3.18
C TRP A 214 -4.03 -15.36 -3.38
N LEU A 215 -4.57 -14.78 -2.30
CA LEU A 215 -5.19 -13.46 -2.34
C LEU A 215 -4.19 -12.37 -2.72
N VAL A 216 -2.95 -12.43 -2.23
CA VAL A 216 -1.89 -11.50 -2.64
C VAL A 216 -1.60 -11.61 -4.15
N LEU A 217 -1.51 -12.83 -4.69
CA LEU A 217 -1.33 -13.05 -6.14
C LEU A 217 -2.54 -12.58 -6.95
N GLN A 218 -3.77 -12.83 -6.49
CA GLN A 218 -4.99 -12.36 -7.13
C GLN A 218 -5.03 -10.82 -7.18
N ARG A 219 -4.70 -10.15 -6.07
CA ARG A 219 -4.60 -8.69 -6.01
C ARG A 219 -3.56 -8.16 -6.99
N ALA A 220 -2.38 -8.78 -7.05
CA ALA A 220 -1.31 -8.39 -7.96
C ALA A 220 -1.76 -8.50 -9.43
N ASN A 221 -2.47 -9.57 -9.79
CA ASN A 221 -3.06 -9.73 -11.11
C ASN A 221 -4.08 -8.64 -11.45
N TYR A 222 -5.02 -8.34 -10.56
CA TYR A 222 -5.98 -7.25 -10.79
C TYR A 222 -5.29 -5.88 -10.92
N PHE A 223 -4.23 -5.64 -10.15
CA PHE A 223 -3.45 -4.41 -10.24
C PHE A 223 -2.78 -4.26 -11.61
N GLU A 224 -2.07 -5.29 -12.08
CA GLU A 224 -1.42 -5.30 -13.40
C GLU A 224 -2.43 -5.16 -14.55
N LEU A 225 -3.63 -5.73 -14.38
CA LEU A 225 -4.75 -5.58 -15.31
C LEU A 225 -5.48 -4.23 -15.20
N LYS A 226 -5.01 -3.31 -14.34
CA LYS A 226 -5.59 -1.97 -14.11
C LYS A 226 -7.06 -2.02 -13.69
N ARG A 227 -7.39 -2.95 -12.79
CA ARG A 227 -8.73 -3.22 -12.27
C ARG A 227 -8.85 -2.80 -10.79
N PRO A 228 -8.91 -1.49 -10.49
CA PRO A 228 -8.81 -0.98 -9.12
C PRO A 228 -9.99 -1.37 -8.23
N ILE A 229 -11.19 -1.57 -8.78
CA ILE A 229 -12.36 -1.99 -8.01
C ILE A 229 -12.15 -3.41 -7.48
N GLU A 230 -11.66 -4.30 -8.33
CA GLU A 230 -11.36 -5.68 -7.96
C GLU A 230 -10.15 -5.77 -7.03
N VAL A 231 -9.11 -4.93 -7.21
CA VAL A 231 -8.03 -4.79 -6.23
C VAL A 231 -8.59 -4.47 -4.84
N THR A 232 -9.50 -3.50 -4.74
CA THR A 232 -10.17 -3.14 -3.48
C THR A 232 -10.91 -4.35 -2.89
N GLY A 233 -11.69 -5.07 -3.69
CA GLY A 233 -12.41 -6.26 -3.24
C GLY A 233 -11.50 -7.38 -2.73
N VAL A 234 -10.33 -7.59 -3.34
CA VAL A 234 -9.36 -8.57 -2.81
C VAL A 234 -8.73 -8.08 -1.50
N ILE A 235 -8.49 -6.79 -1.34
CA ILE A 235 -7.98 -6.24 -0.07
C ILE A 235 -9.04 -6.34 1.03
N GLU A 236 -10.33 -6.15 0.72
CA GLU A 236 -11.43 -6.42 1.67
C GLU A 236 -11.38 -7.88 2.18
N ASN A 237 -11.14 -8.84 1.29
CA ASN A 237 -10.94 -10.25 1.68
C ASN A 237 -9.67 -10.45 2.52
N LEU A 238 -8.56 -9.79 2.19
CA LEU A 238 -7.32 -9.84 2.99
C LEU A 238 -7.54 -9.29 4.40
N VAL A 239 -8.27 -8.19 4.55
CA VAL A 239 -8.66 -7.66 5.87
C VAL A 239 -9.54 -8.66 6.61
N ARG A 240 -10.57 -9.21 5.95
CA ARG A 240 -11.52 -10.15 6.53
C ARG A 240 -10.86 -11.43 7.07
N TYR A 241 -9.94 -12.01 6.30
CA TYR A 241 -9.36 -13.31 6.63
C TYR A 241 -8.05 -13.24 7.43
N TYR A 242 -7.27 -12.16 7.27
CA TYR A 242 -5.90 -12.10 7.82
C TYR A 242 -5.61 -10.91 8.74
N ASN A 243 -6.53 -9.94 8.89
CA ASN A 243 -6.49 -8.82 9.84
C ASN A 243 -5.07 -8.29 10.19
N LYS A 244 -4.29 -7.86 9.19
CA LYS A 244 -2.95 -7.27 9.39
C LYS A 244 -2.98 -5.74 9.21
N PRO A 245 -2.21 -4.95 9.99
CA PRO A 245 -2.16 -3.49 9.87
C PRO A 245 -2.01 -2.99 8.42
N LYS A 246 -1.07 -3.58 7.67
CA LYS A 246 -0.81 -3.23 6.26
C LYS A 246 -2.04 -3.32 5.36
N TYR A 247 -2.97 -4.24 5.61
CA TYR A 247 -4.15 -4.43 4.76
C TYR A 247 -5.22 -3.39 5.03
N TRP A 248 -5.37 -2.93 6.28
CA TRP A 248 -6.27 -1.83 6.61
C TRP A 248 -5.82 -0.52 5.96
N LEU A 249 -4.53 -0.19 6.05
CA LEU A 249 -3.97 1.01 5.43
C LEU A 249 -4.09 0.97 3.90
N GLN A 250 -3.79 -0.19 3.29
CA GLN A 250 -3.97 -0.40 1.85
C GLN A 250 -5.44 -0.31 1.43
N LEU A 251 -6.38 -0.82 2.24
CA LEU A 251 -7.81 -0.73 1.95
C LEU A 251 -8.30 0.72 1.99
N SER A 252 -7.88 1.48 3.00
CA SER A 252 -8.19 2.92 3.09
C SER A 252 -7.66 3.67 1.87
N ALA A 253 -6.40 3.44 1.49
CA ALA A 253 -5.81 4.06 0.30
C ALA A 253 -6.59 3.73 -0.99
N MET A 254 -6.98 2.46 -1.17
CA MET A 254 -7.74 2.02 -2.35
C MET A 254 -9.18 2.55 -2.37
N TYR A 255 -9.82 2.73 -1.22
CA TYR A 255 -11.10 3.44 -1.17
C TYR A 255 -10.96 4.91 -1.56
N GLY A 256 -9.87 5.57 -1.19
CA GLY A 256 -9.57 6.92 -1.69
C GLY A 256 -9.39 6.95 -3.21
N GLU A 257 -8.57 6.05 -3.75
CA GLU A 257 -8.31 5.94 -5.20
C GLU A 257 -9.58 5.68 -6.02
N THR A 258 -10.50 4.88 -5.47
CA THR A 258 -11.78 4.55 -6.12
C THR A 258 -12.90 5.56 -5.82
N GLY A 259 -12.59 6.68 -5.16
CA GLY A 259 -13.54 7.75 -4.85
C GLY A 259 -14.59 7.40 -3.79
N GLN A 260 -14.36 6.35 -3.01
CA GLN A 260 -15.22 5.89 -1.91
C GLN A 260 -14.79 6.53 -0.59
N GLU A 261 -14.78 7.86 -0.53
CA GLU A 261 -14.22 8.68 0.56
C GLU A 261 -14.85 8.36 1.94
N ASP A 262 -16.14 8.02 1.98
CA ASP A 262 -16.83 7.61 3.22
C ASP A 262 -16.25 6.30 3.78
N LYS A 263 -16.02 5.31 2.90
CA LYS A 263 -15.40 4.04 3.29
C LYS A 263 -13.93 4.22 3.64
N GLN A 264 -13.22 5.10 2.93
CA GLN A 264 -11.84 5.44 3.25
C GLN A 264 -11.70 5.95 4.69
N LEU A 265 -12.55 6.90 5.10
CA LEU A 265 -12.57 7.39 6.47
C LEU A 265 -12.95 6.27 7.46
N ALA A 266 -14.01 5.51 7.18
CA ALA A 266 -14.45 4.44 8.08
C ALA A 266 -13.36 3.37 8.33
N VAL A 267 -12.64 2.97 7.29
CA VAL A 267 -11.54 2.00 7.40
C VAL A 267 -10.33 2.61 8.11
N MET A 268 -9.97 3.86 7.81
CA MET A 268 -8.84 4.52 8.47
C MET A 268 -9.11 4.75 9.97
N GLU A 269 -10.33 5.15 10.32
CA GLU A 269 -10.78 5.28 11.72
C GLU A 269 -10.69 3.95 12.45
N SER A 270 -11.19 2.88 11.82
CA SER A 270 -11.14 1.53 12.39
C SER A 270 -9.69 1.06 12.59
N ALA A 271 -8.81 1.36 11.64
CA ALA A 271 -7.39 1.07 11.74
C ALA A 271 -6.71 1.84 12.87
N TRP A 272 -7.06 3.12 13.06
CA TRP A 272 -6.58 3.93 14.18
C TRP A 272 -7.05 3.36 15.53
N GLN A 273 -8.33 3.04 15.67
CA GLN A 273 -8.87 2.44 16.89
C GLN A 273 -8.25 1.08 17.21
N ALA A 274 -7.86 0.32 16.19
CA ALA A 274 -7.13 -0.95 16.33
C ALA A 274 -5.63 -0.79 16.64
N GLY A 275 -5.11 0.44 16.72
CA GLY A 275 -3.69 0.72 16.95
C GLY A 275 -2.78 0.47 15.75
N TYR A 276 -3.34 0.41 14.54
CA TYR A 276 -2.59 0.11 13.30
C TYR A 276 -2.01 1.36 12.63
N VAL A 277 -2.60 2.53 12.88
CA VAL A 277 -2.13 3.83 12.38
C VAL A 277 -1.09 4.37 13.36
N THR A 278 0.18 4.21 13.01
CA THR A 278 1.32 4.55 13.91
C THR A 278 2.35 5.48 13.27
N GLN A 279 2.42 5.51 11.94
CA GLN A 279 3.36 6.37 11.23
C GLN A 279 2.80 7.79 11.12
N SER A 280 3.69 8.78 11.21
CA SER A 280 3.35 10.21 11.04
C SER A 280 2.51 10.46 9.77
N THR A 281 2.85 9.80 8.67
CA THR A 281 2.13 9.91 7.40
C THR A 281 0.69 9.41 7.50
N ASP A 282 0.47 8.25 8.12
CA ASP A 282 -0.88 7.66 8.24
C ASP A 282 -1.76 8.49 9.18
N ILE A 283 -1.18 8.98 10.28
CA ILE A 283 -1.86 9.89 11.23
C ILE A 283 -2.29 11.16 10.49
N VAL A 284 -1.39 11.79 9.74
CA VAL A 284 -1.68 13.01 8.98
C VAL A 284 -2.74 12.74 7.90
N THR A 285 -2.73 11.56 7.26
CA THR A 285 -3.80 11.18 6.34
C THR A 285 -5.16 11.10 7.05
N LEU A 286 -5.24 10.49 8.23
CA LEU A 286 -6.49 10.46 9.00
C LEU A 286 -6.96 11.87 9.42
N VAL A 287 -6.03 12.73 9.85
CA VAL A 287 -6.32 14.14 10.15
C VAL A 287 -6.91 14.86 8.93
N GLN A 288 -6.34 14.64 7.74
CA GLN A 288 -6.86 15.21 6.50
C GLN A 288 -8.24 14.66 6.16
N LEU A 289 -8.49 13.37 6.37
CA LEU A 289 -9.81 12.75 6.15
C LEU A 289 -10.86 13.34 7.08
N TYR A 290 -10.57 13.53 8.36
CA TYR A 290 -11.47 14.23 9.28
C TYR A 290 -11.77 15.65 8.82
N ARG A 291 -10.77 16.41 8.39
CA ARG A 291 -10.97 17.77 7.88
C ARG A 291 -11.83 17.78 6.62
N PHE A 292 -11.58 16.87 5.70
CA PHE A 292 -12.34 16.72 4.46
C PHE A 292 -13.82 16.42 4.74
N HIS A 293 -14.08 15.54 5.71
CA HIS A 293 -15.42 15.16 6.17
C HIS A 293 -16.04 16.11 7.20
N ASN A 294 -15.49 17.32 7.37
CA ASN A 294 -15.98 18.34 8.32
C ASN A 294 -16.13 17.84 9.76
N VAL A 295 -15.16 17.04 10.23
CA VAL A 295 -15.02 16.61 11.64
C VAL A 295 -13.80 17.29 12.28
N PRO A 296 -13.75 18.64 12.34
CA PRO A 296 -12.53 19.38 12.65
C PRO A 296 -12.02 19.15 14.07
N ILE A 297 -12.89 18.87 15.04
CA ILE A 297 -12.45 18.64 16.43
C ILE A 297 -11.68 17.32 16.57
N LYS A 298 -12.07 16.26 15.84
CA LYS A 298 -11.31 15.01 15.79
C LYS A 298 -9.95 15.22 15.12
N ALA A 299 -9.93 15.98 14.02
CA ALA A 299 -8.69 16.36 13.35
C ALA A 299 -7.71 17.09 14.28
N ALA A 300 -8.21 18.07 15.03
CA ALA A 300 -7.41 18.86 15.95
C ALA A 300 -6.87 18.00 17.10
N ASN A 301 -7.74 17.23 17.76
CA ASN A 301 -7.32 16.41 18.90
C ASN A 301 -6.29 15.33 18.50
N LEU A 302 -6.53 14.62 17.39
CA LEU A 302 -5.59 13.62 16.89
C LEU A 302 -4.23 14.23 16.55
N LEU A 303 -4.21 15.36 15.85
CA LEU A 303 -2.94 16.00 15.47
C LEU A 303 -2.21 16.60 16.67
N ALA A 304 -2.94 17.17 17.64
CA ALA A 304 -2.35 17.66 18.89
C ALA A 304 -1.69 16.52 19.68
N GLU A 305 -2.41 15.42 19.90
CA GLU A 305 -1.90 14.24 20.60
C GLU A 305 -0.68 13.63 19.90
N ALA A 306 -0.72 13.54 18.57
CA ALA A 306 0.40 13.02 17.78
C ALA A 306 1.63 13.95 17.83
N ILE A 307 1.43 15.27 17.93
CA ILE A 307 2.51 16.23 18.12
C ILE A 307 3.08 16.12 19.54
N ASP A 308 2.22 16.10 20.55
CA ASP A 308 2.63 16.05 21.96
C ASP A 308 3.37 14.75 22.32
N SER A 309 2.99 13.63 21.69
CA SER A 309 3.67 12.34 21.82
C SER A 309 4.93 12.19 20.95
N GLY A 310 5.23 13.17 20.09
CA GLY A 310 6.38 13.13 19.18
C GLY A 310 6.22 12.23 17.95
N GLN A 311 5.04 11.62 17.73
CA GLN A 311 4.73 10.85 16.51
C GLN A 311 4.69 11.73 15.26
N VAL A 312 4.34 13.01 15.42
CA VAL A 312 4.35 14.03 14.37
C VAL A 312 5.22 15.19 14.82
N ILE A 313 6.26 15.51 14.03
CA ILE A 313 7.14 16.64 14.34
C ILE A 313 6.37 17.96 14.18
N ALA A 314 6.45 18.84 15.19
CA ALA A 314 5.83 20.16 15.21
C ALA A 314 6.48 21.13 14.20
N GLN A 315 6.28 20.88 12.92
CA GLN A 315 6.70 21.77 11.83
C GLN A 315 5.57 22.70 11.41
N GLU A 316 5.94 23.81 10.79
CA GLU A 316 5.04 24.91 10.40
C GLU A 316 3.73 24.43 9.76
N LYS A 317 3.81 23.56 8.75
CA LYS A 317 2.64 23.05 8.03
C LYS A 317 1.65 22.25 8.91
N TYR A 318 2.14 21.59 9.96
CA TYR A 318 1.29 20.81 10.87
C TYR A 318 0.73 21.66 12.00
N LEU A 319 1.49 22.64 12.51
CA LEU A 319 0.96 23.64 13.42
C LEU A 319 -0.14 24.48 12.75
N GLU A 320 0.07 24.86 11.49
CA GLU A 320 -0.97 25.52 10.69
C GLU A 320 -2.22 24.66 10.52
N MET A 321 -2.03 23.37 10.20
CA MET A 321 -3.14 22.43 10.07
C MET A 321 -3.92 22.26 11.38
N LEU A 322 -3.21 22.19 12.52
CA LEU A 322 -3.80 22.06 13.84
C LEU A 322 -4.58 23.32 14.25
N ALA A 323 -3.97 24.50 14.11
CA ALA A 323 -4.63 25.77 14.40
C ALA A 323 -5.90 25.94 13.56
N ASN A 324 -5.82 25.68 12.26
CA ASN A 324 -6.98 25.74 11.36
C ASN A 324 -8.06 24.71 11.72
N ALA A 325 -7.69 23.54 12.25
CA ALA A 325 -8.65 22.56 12.73
C ALA A 325 -9.39 23.05 13.99
N TYR A 326 -8.70 23.66 14.96
CA TYR A 326 -9.35 24.29 16.12
C TYR A 326 -10.28 25.45 15.74
N ILE A 327 -9.83 26.35 14.85
CA ILE A 327 -10.67 27.45 14.35
C ILE A 327 -11.92 26.91 13.63
N ALA A 328 -11.76 25.87 12.79
CA ALA A 328 -12.89 25.23 12.11
C ALA A 328 -13.86 24.56 13.10
N ALA A 329 -13.37 24.07 14.24
CA ALA A 329 -14.16 23.54 15.33
C ALA A 329 -14.80 24.61 16.23
N LYS A 330 -14.58 25.91 15.95
CA LYS A 330 -14.98 27.04 16.81
C LYS A 330 -14.34 27.04 18.20
N ASP A 331 -13.18 26.38 18.31
CA ASP A 331 -12.36 26.36 19.53
C ASP A 331 -11.20 27.37 19.36
N ASP A 332 -11.57 28.64 19.19
CA ASP A 332 -10.63 29.74 18.92
C ASP A 332 -9.59 29.86 20.05
N GLU A 333 -9.97 29.58 21.30
CA GLU A 333 -9.07 29.62 22.45
C GLU A 333 -7.93 28.61 22.36
N LYS A 334 -8.21 27.36 21.97
CA LYS A 334 -7.16 26.35 21.76
C LYS A 334 -6.28 26.61 20.54
N SER A 335 -6.76 27.37 19.56
CA SER A 335 -5.95 27.74 18.41
C SER A 335 -4.81 28.70 18.77
N ILE A 336 -4.99 29.56 19.77
CA ILE A 336 -4.02 30.60 20.18
C ILE A 336 -2.63 30.03 20.50
N PRO A 337 -2.45 29.08 21.44
CA PRO A 337 -1.13 28.56 21.76
C PRO A 337 -0.44 27.87 20.58
N VAL A 338 -1.22 27.26 19.68
CA VAL A 338 -0.70 26.63 18.46
C VAL A 338 -0.21 27.69 17.48
N LEU A 339 -0.99 28.76 17.28
CA LEU A 339 -0.62 29.87 16.42
C LEU A 339 0.59 30.65 16.94
N ILE A 340 0.74 30.81 18.26
CA ILE A 340 1.93 31.41 18.88
C ILE A 340 3.17 30.57 18.54
N LYS A 341 3.14 29.25 18.80
CA LYS A 341 4.24 28.35 18.44
C LYS A 341 4.56 28.40 16.94
N ALA A 342 3.54 28.50 16.10
CA ALA A 342 3.72 28.61 14.66
C ALA A 342 4.37 29.95 14.26
N ALA A 343 3.99 31.06 14.90
CA ALA A 343 4.58 32.38 14.68
C ALA A 343 6.05 32.45 15.12
N GLU A 344 6.41 31.77 16.21
CA GLU A 344 7.79 31.68 16.74
C GLU A 344 8.76 31.03 15.74
N ILE A 345 8.29 30.02 15.00
CA ILE A 345 9.13 29.28 14.02
C ILE A 345 8.98 29.77 12.58
N SER A 346 7.98 30.61 12.31
CA SER A 346 7.72 31.15 10.96
C SER A 346 8.64 32.33 10.67
N GLU A 347 9.00 32.51 9.41
CA GLU A 347 9.74 33.69 8.93
C GLU A 347 8.80 34.86 8.57
N THR A 348 7.51 34.58 8.32
CA THR A 348 6.52 35.60 7.92
C THR A 348 5.56 35.93 9.05
N GLY A 349 4.78 37.00 8.85
CA GLY A 349 3.70 37.45 9.75
C GLY A 349 2.37 36.71 9.57
N LYS A 350 2.33 35.58 8.84
CA LYS A 350 1.05 34.90 8.51
C LYS A 350 0.31 34.37 9.74
N PHE A 351 1.04 33.84 10.73
CA PHE A 351 0.44 33.33 11.96
C PHE A 351 0.07 34.45 12.93
N ASP A 352 0.81 35.56 12.92
CA ASP A 352 0.42 36.79 13.62
C ASP A 352 -0.89 37.34 13.06
N ALA A 353 -1.10 37.24 11.74
CA ALA A 353 -2.35 37.63 11.11
C ALA A 353 -3.51 36.73 11.54
N ALA A 354 -3.27 35.42 11.64
CA ALA A 354 -4.26 34.48 12.17
C ALA A 354 -4.57 34.78 13.66
N LEU A 355 -3.56 35.05 14.48
CA LEU A 355 -3.72 35.47 15.88
C LEU A 355 -4.58 36.73 15.98
N ALA A 356 -4.30 37.76 15.17
CA ALA A 356 -5.07 38.99 15.16
C ALA A 356 -6.56 38.74 14.92
N GLN A 357 -6.88 37.88 13.94
CA GLN A 357 -8.26 37.53 13.64
C GLN A 357 -8.90 36.70 14.75
N THR A 358 -8.19 35.72 15.31
CA THR A 358 -8.68 34.90 16.44
C THR A 358 -8.93 35.76 17.67
N TYR A 359 -8.02 36.66 18.03
CA TYR A 359 -8.22 37.59 19.14
C TYR A 359 -9.37 38.56 18.89
N LEU A 360 -9.55 39.02 17.66
CA LEU A 360 -10.70 39.85 17.30
C LEU A 360 -12.02 39.11 17.50
N ASN A 361 -12.10 37.83 17.09
CA ASN A 361 -13.30 37.00 17.28
C ASN A 361 -13.62 36.77 18.76
N LEU A 362 -12.58 36.67 19.60
CA LEU A 362 -12.69 36.51 21.06
C LEU A 362 -12.80 37.83 21.82
N GLU A 363 -12.94 38.96 21.11
CA GLU A 363 -13.06 40.30 21.71
C GLU A 363 -11.85 40.71 22.57
N LYS A 364 -10.68 40.09 22.33
CA LYS A 364 -9.41 40.41 22.99
C LYS A 364 -8.73 41.55 22.25
N TRP A 365 -9.35 42.74 22.30
CA TRP A 365 -9.04 43.88 21.44
C TRP A 365 -7.57 44.29 21.41
N GLN A 366 -6.94 44.45 22.58
CA GLN A 366 -5.53 44.87 22.64
C GLN A 366 -4.60 43.82 22.02
N LEU A 367 -4.87 42.52 22.25
CA LEU A 367 -4.08 41.44 21.67
C LEU A 367 -4.27 41.36 20.15
N ALA A 368 -5.48 41.64 19.66
CA ALA A 368 -5.75 41.73 18.22
C ALA A 368 -4.95 42.86 17.56
N ILE A 369 -4.88 44.04 18.20
CA ILE A 369 -4.09 45.18 17.72
C ILE A 369 -2.60 44.82 17.67
N ASN A 370 -2.07 44.25 18.77
CA ASN A 370 -0.66 43.87 18.86
C ASN A 370 -0.29 42.85 17.77
N SER A 371 -1.08 41.79 17.63
CA SER A 371 -0.83 40.73 16.63
C SER A 371 -0.95 41.26 15.19
N ALA A 372 -1.89 42.17 14.93
CA ALA A 372 -2.01 42.79 13.61
C ALA A 372 -0.83 43.72 13.28
N ASN A 373 -0.24 44.38 14.29
CA ASN A 373 0.99 45.17 14.09
C ASN A 373 2.18 44.25 13.77
N GLU A 374 2.34 43.16 14.51
CA GLU A 374 3.39 42.17 14.25
C GLU A 374 3.25 41.58 12.85
N ALA A 375 2.03 41.18 12.45
CA ALA A 375 1.75 40.67 11.11
C ALA A 375 2.15 41.65 9.99
N LEU A 376 1.83 42.94 10.15
CA LEU A 376 2.18 43.98 9.20
C LEU A 376 3.68 44.28 9.18
N SER A 377 4.35 44.24 10.34
CA SER A 377 5.77 44.51 10.48
C SER A 377 6.63 43.38 9.92
N ARG A 378 6.31 42.13 10.27
CA ARG A 378 7.00 40.92 9.81
C ARG A 378 6.74 40.64 8.32
N GLY A 379 5.61 41.11 7.78
CA GLY A 379 5.32 41.02 6.35
C GLY A 379 5.11 39.58 5.88
N GLY A 380 5.36 39.32 4.59
CA GLY A 380 5.17 37.99 4.00
C GLY A 380 3.72 37.48 4.06
N LEU A 381 2.75 38.40 4.01
CA LEU A 381 1.34 38.05 3.98
C LEU A 381 0.94 37.64 2.56
N ASP A 382 0.30 36.48 2.44
CA ASP A 382 0.03 35.78 1.17
C ASP A 382 -0.83 36.56 0.16
N SER A 383 -1.48 37.65 0.58
CA SER A 383 -2.35 38.43 -0.31
C SER A 383 -2.60 39.86 0.16
N GLU A 384 -2.96 40.73 -0.80
CA GLU A 384 -3.55 42.05 -0.56
C GLU A 384 -4.78 41.96 0.37
N VAL A 385 -5.51 40.84 0.33
CA VAL A 385 -6.65 40.57 1.20
C VAL A 385 -6.22 40.50 2.68
N SER A 386 -5.14 39.78 2.97
CA SER A 386 -4.62 39.64 4.34
C SER A 386 -4.16 40.98 4.91
N LEU A 387 -3.48 41.82 4.11
CA LEU A 387 -3.09 43.18 4.50
C LEU A 387 -4.31 44.05 4.85
N GLY A 388 -5.34 44.00 4.00
CA GLY A 388 -6.62 44.70 4.25
C GLY A 388 -7.29 44.23 5.54
N HIS A 389 -7.32 42.92 5.78
CA HIS A 389 -7.86 42.33 7.01
C HIS A 389 -7.11 42.78 8.26
N MET A 390 -5.79 42.91 8.23
CA MET A 390 -5.02 43.41 9.39
C MET A 390 -5.38 44.84 9.76
N HIS A 391 -5.50 45.73 8.77
CA HIS A 391 -5.93 47.11 9.03
C HIS A 391 -7.39 47.19 9.49
N LEU A 392 -8.27 46.34 8.96
CA LEU A 392 -9.65 46.22 9.42
C LEU A 392 -9.73 45.73 10.87
N ALA A 393 -8.98 44.67 11.22
CA ALA A 393 -8.91 44.14 12.58
C ALA A 393 -8.42 45.19 13.58
N LYS A 394 -7.35 45.92 13.26
CA LYS A 394 -6.89 47.07 14.06
C LYS A 394 -7.99 48.12 14.23
N GLY A 395 -8.63 48.55 13.15
CA GLY A 395 -9.66 49.59 13.21
C GLY A 395 -10.86 49.19 14.08
N MET A 396 -11.32 47.94 13.97
CA MET A 396 -12.42 47.40 14.77
C MET A 396 -12.04 47.26 16.25
N ALA A 397 -10.85 46.75 16.55
CA ALA A 397 -10.37 46.61 17.92
C ALA A 397 -10.15 47.98 18.60
N GLU A 398 -9.51 48.94 17.92
CA GLU A 398 -9.31 50.30 18.42
C GLU A 398 -10.65 51.01 18.69
N PHE A 399 -11.65 50.80 17.83
CA PHE A 399 -13.00 51.33 18.05
C PHE A 399 -13.62 50.79 19.33
N ASN A 400 -13.54 49.47 19.57
CA ASN A 400 -14.07 48.84 20.77
C ASN A 400 -13.34 49.29 22.05
N LEU A 401 -12.06 49.67 21.95
CA LEU A 401 -11.31 50.31 23.03
C LEU A 401 -11.59 51.83 23.16
N GLN A 402 -12.49 52.38 22.35
CA GLN A 402 -12.82 53.81 22.29
C GLN A 402 -11.66 54.73 21.83
N ASN A 403 -10.66 54.17 21.16
CA ASN A 403 -9.54 54.88 20.54
C ASN A 403 -9.94 55.35 19.14
N PHE A 404 -10.86 56.31 19.06
CA PHE A 404 -11.50 56.72 17.81
C PHE A 404 -10.51 57.20 16.74
N ASP A 405 -9.48 57.97 17.11
CA ASP A 405 -8.52 58.52 16.15
C ASP A 405 -7.64 57.42 15.52
N GLN A 406 -7.18 56.47 16.34
CA GLN A 406 -6.42 55.30 15.92
C GLN A 406 -7.27 54.40 15.03
N SER A 407 -8.54 54.20 15.42
CA SER A 407 -9.51 53.44 14.64
C SER A 407 -9.73 54.04 13.24
N LEU A 408 -10.00 55.35 13.16
CA LEU A 408 -10.15 56.07 11.89
C LEU A 408 -8.88 56.03 11.05
N SER A 409 -7.70 56.12 11.67
CA SER A 409 -6.42 55.98 10.97
C SER A 409 -6.23 54.59 10.36
N ALA A 410 -6.53 53.53 11.11
CA ALA A 410 -6.47 52.16 10.61
C ALA A 410 -7.44 51.93 9.43
N PHE A 411 -8.68 52.41 9.54
CA PHE A 411 -9.65 52.33 8.45
C PHE A 411 -9.24 53.17 7.22
N LYS A 412 -8.53 54.29 7.40
CA LYS A 412 -7.94 55.04 6.26
C LYS A 412 -6.90 54.18 5.51
N GLN A 413 -6.08 53.39 6.21
CA GLN A 413 -5.15 52.48 5.55
C GLN A 413 -5.89 51.34 4.85
N ALA A 414 -6.86 50.70 5.51
CA ALA A 414 -7.70 49.66 4.90
C ALA A 414 -8.47 50.15 3.67
N LYS A 415 -8.84 51.44 3.60
CA LYS A 415 -9.49 52.05 2.43
C LYS A 415 -8.60 52.14 1.19
N LYS A 416 -7.27 52.16 1.35
CA LYS A 416 -6.33 52.20 0.22
C LYS A 416 -6.19 50.84 -0.46
N ILE A 417 -6.65 49.78 0.19
CA ILE A 417 -6.52 48.40 -0.25
C ILE A 417 -7.85 47.97 -0.88
N LYS A 418 -7.81 47.48 -2.13
CA LYS A 418 -9.02 47.29 -2.95
C LYS A 418 -9.98 46.29 -2.34
N SER A 419 -9.46 45.21 -1.76
CA SER A 419 -10.21 44.11 -1.13
C SER A 419 -11.01 44.56 0.11
N SER A 420 -10.44 45.46 0.92
CA SER A 420 -11.05 45.95 2.17
C SER A 420 -11.75 47.31 2.05
N ALA A 421 -11.60 48.01 0.93
CA ALA A 421 -11.99 49.42 0.81
C ALA A 421 -13.46 49.70 1.14
N LYS A 422 -14.37 48.85 0.69
CA LYS A 422 -15.81 49.00 0.94
C LYS A 422 -16.13 48.87 2.43
N THR A 423 -15.68 47.78 3.05
CA THR A 423 -15.88 47.50 4.48
C THR A 423 -15.25 48.59 5.34
N ALA A 424 -14.03 49.00 5.02
CA ALA A 424 -13.32 50.06 5.72
C ALA A 424 -14.03 51.42 5.63
N LYS A 425 -14.62 51.76 4.47
CA LYS A 425 -15.41 52.99 4.31
C LYS A 425 -16.65 52.99 5.21
N GLN A 426 -17.36 51.86 5.31
CA GLN A 426 -18.54 51.74 6.15
C GLN A 426 -18.19 51.92 7.63
N TRP A 427 -17.16 51.20 8.09
CA TRP A 427 -16.66 51.34 9.46
C TRP A 427 -16.15 52.75 9.76
N PHE A 428 -15.40 53.36 8.84
CA PHE A 428 -14.91 54.73 9.00
C PHE A 428 -16.05 55.72 9.29
N LEU A 429 -17.12 55.68 8.48
CA LEU A 429 -18.28 56.56 8.66
C LEU A 429 -19.02 56.31 9.98
N TYR A 430 -19.12 55.03 10.38
CA TYR A 430 -19.73 54.65 11.64
C TYR A 430 -18.94 55.20 12.83
N VAL A 431 -17.63 54.96 12.88
CA VAL A 431 -16.73 55.46 13.93
C VAL A 431 -16.76 56.99 14.03
N GLU A 432 -16.78 57.68 12.89
CA GLU A 432 -16.85 59.15 12.85
C GLU A 432 -18.15 59.69 13.46
N LYS A 433 -19.28 59.01 13.21
CA LYS A 433 -20.57 59.35 13.81
C LYS A 433 -20.55 59.13 15.33
N GLU A 434 -20.03 57.98 15.78
CA GLU A 434 -19.92 57.64 17.20
C GLU A 434 -18.99 58.60 17.96
N GLN A 435 -17.85 58.97 17.37
CA GLN A 435 -16.92 59.95 17.95
C GLN A 435 -17.60 61.30 18.17
N ARG A 436 -18.33 61.82 17.16
CA ARG A 436 -19.09 63.08 17.29
C ARG A 436 -20.18 62.99 18.35
N ALA A 437 -20.90 61.87 18.40
CA ALA A 437 -21.93 61.66 19.43
C ALA A 437 -21.33 61.70 20.84
N LYS A 438 -20.18 61.04 21.06
CA LYS A 438 -19.46 61.07 22.35
C LYS A 438 -18.97 62.47 22.71
N GLN A 439 -18.43 63.23 21.76
CA GLN A 439 -17.99 64.61 21.99
C GLN A 439 -19.16 65.53 22.36
N ASN A 440 -20.29 65.41 21.68
CA ASN A 440 -21.49 66.21 21.98
C ASN A 440 -22.02 65.90 23.38
N LEU A 441 -22.04 64.63 23.79
CA LEU A 441 -22.44 64.25 25.15
C LEU A 441 -21.47 64.79 26.21
N ALA A 442 -20.16 64.78 25.93
CA ALA A 442 -19.16 65.34 26.83
C ALA A 442 -19.21 66.88 26.95
N MET A 443 -19.84 67.58 26.00
CA MET A 443 -20.08 69.03 26.08
C MET A 443 -21.39 69.39 26.81
N LEU A 444 -22.28 68.42 27.03
CA LEU A 444 -23.57 68.60 27.71
C LEU A 444 -23.52 68.27 29.21
N ASN A 445 -22.47 67.59 29.66
CA ASN A 445 -22.15 67.28 31.06
C ASN A 445 -20.96 68.12 31.51
#